data_AF-A0A8B7NU28-F1
#
_entry.id   AF-A0A8B7NU28-F1
#
_cell.length_a   1.000
_cell.length_b   1.000
_cell.length_c   1.000
_cell.angle_alpha   90.00
_cell.angle_beta   90.00
_cell.angle_gamma   90.00
#
_symmetry.space_group_name_H-M   'P 1'
#
loop_
_entity.id
_entity.type
_entity.pdbx_description
1 polymer ?
#
loop_
_entity_poly.entity_id
_entity_poly.type
_entity_poly.pdbx_seq_one_letter_code
_entity_poly.pdbx_strand_id
1 'polypeptide(L)'
;MNFVLALVLNFVVLVSTNPTALPRNGTGKLLYILLDGFRFDYLDDQPAEQIPGFTEFIKNGVKAQYMTPLTPSLSYPSWTSLVTGLYAESHTLVGNYMYDAQARDDFSLFNDSSTGKQKWWVAEPIWKSEIDATLVYLQRQLERRGLNDTVNIVIVSDHGMTDTGNATTKRVWLDQYLPQGAPVERIADQGAFINIKVAAGRVDEVYNPLSKIPGVKVYKKDDIPEDFHVAKSKYMHDILIVADLKTFVMSSNRSQQLPPPSSFVYYGAHGYSKNEKDMRAIFFAKGPAFVPGTVLDPINIVDVYQVLAHVLNVEPRPHNGTWSRVERAIAQGNGAPGTATGAFGILPVVLSTMFIVRLNL
;
A
#
# COMPACT_ATOMS: atom_id res chain seq x y z
N MET A 1 -36.93 -8.83 53.89
CA MET A 1 -36.96 -10.18 53.28
C MET A 1 -36.11 -10.10 52.02
N ASN A 2 -34.85 -10.55 52.08
CA ASN A 2 -33.89 -10.37 50.98
C ASN A 2 -33.94 -11.61 50.09
N PHE A 3 -34.29 -11.45 48.82
CA PHE A 3 -34.19 -12.51 47.82
C PHE A 3 -32.83 -12.43 47.13
N VAL A 4 -32.12 -13.56 47.10
CA VAL A 4 -30.90 -13.74 46.30
C VAL A 4 -31.29 -14.52 45.05
N LEU A 5 -31.17 -13.90 43.87
CA LEU A 5 -31.31 -14.59 42.59
C LEU A 5 -29.91 -14.95 42.08
N ALA A 6 -29.59 -16.24 42.02
CA ALA A 6 -28.36 -16.72 41.41
C ALA A 6 -28.58 -16.95 39.91
N LEU A 7 -27.86 -16.21 39.06
CA LEU A 7 -27.83 -16.43 37.62
C LEU A 7 -26.56 -17.21 37.28
N VAL A 8 -26.69 -18.40 36.71
CA VAL A 8 -25.56 -19.21 36.21
C VAL A 8 -25.40 -18.94 34.71
N LEU A 9 -24.33 -18.28 34.30
CA LEU A 9 -23.94 -18.12 32.90
C LEU A 9 -22.79 -19.09 32.60
N ASN A 10 -23.03 -20.06 31.72
CA ASN A 10 -22.00 -20.97 31.23
C ASN A 10 -21.26 -20.30 30.05
N PHE A 11 -19.96 -20.05 30.20
CA PHE A 11 -19.08 -19.70 29.09
C PHE A 11 -18.31 -20.94 28.64
N VAL A 12 -18.42 -21.30 27.36
CA VAL A 12 -17.55 -22.29 26.73
C VAL A 12 -16.27 -21.58 26.30
N VAL A 13 -15.16 -21.84 26.98
CA VAL A 13 -13.83 -21.38 26.56
C VAL A 13 -13.21 -22.48 25.70
N LEU A 14 -13.10 -22.25 24.40
CA LEU A 14 -12.34 -23.12 23.50
C LEU A 14 -10.85 -22.80 23.67
N VAL A 15 -10.12 -23.66 24.38
CA VAL A 15 -8.65 -23.59 24.45
C VAL A 15 -8.08 -24.45 23.32
N SER A 16 -7.46 -23.80 22.34
CA SER A 16 -6.59 -24.47 21.38
C SER A 16 -5.27 -24.80 22.05
N THR A 17 -4.99 -26.08 22.27
CA THR A 17 -3.64 -26.56 22.56
C THR A 17 -3.09 -27.19 21.29
N ASN A 18 -2.15 -26.53 20.61
CA ASN A 18 -1.30 -27.16 19.59
C ASN A 18 -0.12 -27.82 20.31
N PRO A 19 -0.06 -29.17 20.43
CA PRO A 19 1.07 -29.84 21.03
C PRO A 19 1.99 -30.34 19.91
N THR A 20 2.56 -29.41 19.13
CA THR A 20 3.77 -29.58 18.28
C THR A 20 3.96 -28.35 17.38
N ALA A 21 4.36 -27.22 17.97
CA ALA A 21 5.13 -26.24 17.21
C ALA A 21 6.53 -26.27 17.83
N LEU A 22 7.47 -26.92 17.15
CA LEU A 22 8.89 -26.77 17.51
C LEU A 22 9.21 -25.27 17.46
N PRO A 23 9.98 -24.72 18.42
CA PRO A 23 10.41 -23.34 18.35
C PRO A 23 11.20 -23.19 17.05
N ARG A 24 10.68 -22.41 16.09
CA ARG A 24 11.43 -22.05 14.88
C ARG A 24 12.60 -21.18 15.33
N ASN A 25 13.77 -21.81 15.42
CA ASN A 25 14.96 -21.26 16.03
C ASN A 25 15.55 -20.19 15.09
N GLY A 26 15.60 -18.93 15.54
CA GLY A 26 16.25 -17.81 14.85
C GLY A 26 15.29 -16.72 14.36
N THR A 27 14.82 -15.84 15.26
CA THR A 27 14.11 -14.61 14.85
C THR A 27 15.12 -13.64 14.25
N GLY A 28 15.40 -13.78 12.95
CA GLY A 28 16.17 -12.78 12.21
C GLY A 28 15.50 -11.41 12.35
N LYS A 29 16.30 -10.36 12.55
CA LYS A 29 15.79 -8.98 12.61
C LYS A 29 15.40 -8.54 11.20
N LEU A 30 14.35 -7.75 11.05
CA LEU A 30 13.94 -7.19 9.75
C LEU A 30 14.20 -5.69 9.71
N LEU A 31 14.90 -5.24 8.67
CA LEU A 31 14.98 -3.85 8.26
C LEU A 31 14.19 -3.67 6.96
N TYR A 32 13.10 -2.92 7.04
CA TYR A 32 12.22 -2.64 5.90
C TYR A 32 12.42 -1.21 5.42
N ILE A 33 12.80 -1.05 4.15
CA ILE A 33 13.15 0.23 3.53
C ILE A 33 12.18 0.48 2.36
N LEU A 34 11.47 1.61 2.41
CA LEU A 34 10.63 2.09 1.32
C LEU A 34 11.37 3.21 0.58
N LEU A 35 11.50 3.08 -0.74
CA LEU A 35 12.00 4.12 -1.64
C LEU A 35 10.82 4.63 -2.49
N ASP A 36 10.22 5.74 -2.09
CA ASP A 36 9.05 6.32 -2.78
C ASP A 36 9.37 6.61 -4.26
N GLY A 37 8.50 6.15 -5.16
CA GLY A 37 8.60 6.44 -6.60
C GLY A 37 9.80 5.80 -7.31
N PHE A 38 10.53 4.88 -6.67
CA PHE A 38 11.67 4.23 -7.28
C PHE A 38 11.23 3.20 -8.33
N ARG A 39 11.28 3.59 -9.61
CA ARG A 39 10.84 2.75 -10.71
C ARG A 39 11.75 1.56 -10.96
N PHE A 40 11.16 0.44 -11.38
CA PHE A 40 11.86 -0.84 -11.52
C PHE A 40 13.10 -0.82 -12.42
N ASP A 41 13.11 0.03 -13.46
CA ASP A 41 14.18 0.09 -14.47
C ASP A 41 15.23 1.17 -14.20
N TYR A 42 15.13 1.90 -13.08
CA TYR A 42 16.11 2.96 -12.77
C TYR A 42 17.54 2.43 -12.66
N LEU A 43 17.74 1.17 -12.29
CA LEU A 43 19.08 0.58 -12.15
C LEU A 43 19.61 -0.03 -13.46
N ASP A 44 18.76 -0.30 -14.45
CA ASP A 44 19.10 -1.14 -15.61
C ASP A 44 20.18 -0.50 -16.50
N ASP A 45 20.12 0.82 -16.69
CA ASP A 45 21.06 1.56 -17.55
C ASP A 45 22.27 2.12 -16.78
N GLN A 46 22.51 1.70 -15.53
CA GLN A 46 23.65 2.18 -14.75
C GLN A 46 24.82 1.21 -14.80
N PRO A 47 26.04 1.71 -15.04
CA PRO A 47 27.24 0.90 -14.82
C PRO A 47 27.28 0.41 -13.37
N ALA A 48 27.62 -0.87 -13.19
CA ALA A 48 27.70 -1.50 -11.88
C ALA A 48 28.64 -0.74 -10.91
N GLU A 49 29.69 -0.12 -11.46
CA GLU A 49 30.67 0.68 -10.72
C GLU A 49 30.09 1.99 -10.16
N GLN A 50 28.98 2.49 -10.73
CA GLN A 50 28.29 3.69 -10.26
C GLN A 50 27.21 3.41 -9.21
N ILE A 51 26.76 2.17 -9.12
CA ILE A 51 25.77 1.69 -8.13
C ILE A 51 26.26 0.42 -7.41
N PRO A 52 27.46 0.44 -6.81
CA PRO A 52 28.04 -0.76 -6.20
C PRO A 52 27.20 -1.30 -5.05
N GLY A 53 26.50 -0.45 -4.29
CA GLY A 53 25.62 -0.86 -3.20
C GLY A 53 24.47 -1.72 -3.67
N PHE A 54 23.70 -1.24 -4.66
CA PHE A 54 22.60 -1.99 -5.27
C PHE A 54 23.10 -3.21 -6.02
N THR A 55 24.21 -3.10 -6.75
CA THR A 55 24.82 -4.22 -7.48
C THR A 55 25.15 -5.37 -6.53
N GLU A 56 25.85 -5.09 -5.42
CA GLU A 56 26.21 -6.09 -4.43
C GLU A 56 24.99 -6.66 -3.70
N PHE A 57 24.03 -5.80 -3.38
CA PHE A 57 22.80 -6.19 -2.68
C PHE A 57 21.98 -7.16 -3.51
N ILE A 58 21.75 -6.84 -4.79
CA ILE A 58 20.96 -7.65 -5.71
C ILE A 58 21.70 -8.95 -6.05
N LYS A 59 23.01 -8.89 -6.33
CA LYS A 59 23.82 -10.08 -6.67
C LYS A 59 23.77 -11.14 -5.58
N ASN A 60 23.78 -10.71 -4.31
CA ASN A 60 23.80 -11.58 -3.14
C ASN A 60 22.42 -11.70 -2.47
N GLY A 61 21.35 -11.31 -3.15
CA GLY A 61 20.00 -11.26 -2.60
C GLY A 61 18.97 -11.80 -3.59
N VAL A 62 17.73 -11.37 -3.40
CA VAL A 62 16.56 -11.65 -4.23
C VAL A 62 16.15 -10.36 -4.90
N LYS A 63 15.77 -10.41 -6.18
CA LYS A 63 15.03 -9.33 -6.84
C LYS A 63 13.79 -9.87 -7.55
N ALA A 64 12.71 -9.11 -7.59
CA ALA A 64 11.67 -9.33 -8.60
C ALA A 64 12.08 -8.70 -9.94
N GLN A 65 11.60 -9.25 -11.06
CA GLN A 65 11.70 -8.56 -12.35
C GLN A 65 11.07 -7.16 -12.28
N TYR A 66 9.91 -7.07 -11.65
CA TYR A 66 9.27 -5.84 -11.16
C TYR A 66 8.15 -6.22 -10.19
N MET A 67 7.67 -5.23 -9.44
CA MET A 67 6.46 -5.33 -8.65
C MET A 67 5.34 -4.50 -9.28
N THR A 68 4.18 -5.11 -9.49
CA THR A 68 2.97 -4.42 -9.93
C THR A 68 2.43 -3.61 -8.74
N PRO A 69 2.27 -2.28 -8.87
CA PRO A 69 1.77 -1.44 -7.78
C PRO A 69 0.26 -1.66 -7.56
N LEU A 70 -0.27 -0.98 -6.56
CA LEU A 70 -1.71 -0.91 -6.31
C LEU A 70 -2.43 -0.10 -7.42
N THR A 71 -3.75 -0.24 -7.52
CA THR A 71 -4.60 0.77 -8.17
C THR A 71 -5.35 1.56 -7.10
N PRO A 72 -5.24 2.90 -7.08
CA PRO A 72 -4.29 3.69 -7.89
C PRO A 72 -2.85 3.51 -7.43
N SER A 73 -1.89 3.80 -8.32
CA SER A 73 -0.44 3.78 -8.01
C SER A 73 -0.03 5.04 -7.22
N LEU A 74 -0.70 5.26 -6.10
CA LEU A 74 -0.51 6.38 -5.18
C LEU A 74 0.12 5.90 -3.87
N SER A 75 0.87 6.78 -3.23
CA SER A 75 1.73 6.50 -2.09
C SER A 75 0.93 5.95 -0.89
N TYR A 76 -0.02 6.71 -0.34
CA TYR A 76 -0.70 6.35 0.90
C TYR A 76 -1.49 5.02 0.84
N PRO A 77 -2.27 4.76 -0.24
CA PRO A 77 -2.85 3.44 -0.46
C PRO A 77 -1.79 2.32 -0.54
N SER A 78 -0.72 2.53 -1.31
CA SER A 78 0.33 1.53 -1.55
C SER A 78 1.13 1.20 -0.28
N TRP A 79 1.47 2.19 0.54
CA TRP A 79 2.14 2.00 1.83
C TRP A 79 1.34 1.09 2.74
N THR A 80 0.01 1.27 2.74
CA THR A 80 -0.90 0.45 3.52
C THR A 80 -0.99 -0.98 2.98
N SER A 81 -1.10 -1.16 1.66
CA SER A 81 -1.10 -2.49 1.04
C SER A 81 0.18 -3.27 1.31
N LEU A 82 1.34 -2.61 1.30
CA LEU A 82 2.64 -3.24 1.57
C LEU A 82 2.72 -3.90 2.95
N VAL A 83 2.11 -3.29 3.97
CA VAL A 83 2.19 -3.74 5.37
C VAL A 83 0.95 -4.49 5.86
N THR A 84 -0.10 -4.59 5.03
CA THR A 84 -1.33 -5.33 5.37
C THR A 84 -1.64 -6.47 4.40
N GLY A 85 -1.08 -6.42 3.18
CA GLY A 85 -1.40 -7.33 2.10
C GLY A 85 -2.83 -7.15 1.56
N LEU A 86 -3.51 -6.06 1.92
CA LEU A 86 -4.87 -5.78 1.51
C LEU A 86 -4.91 -4.83 0.31
N TYR A 87 -5.89 -5.02 -0.57
CA TYR A 87 -6.24 -4.03 -1.58
C TYR A 87 -6.90 -2.78 -0.99
N ALA A 88 -6.93 -1.70 -1.78
CA ALA A 88 -7.43 -0.38 -1.39
C ALA A 88 -8.86 -0.40 -0.85
N GLU A 89 -9.76 -1.17 -1.46
CA GLU A 89 -11.14 -1.30 -0.99
C GLU A 89 -11.27 -1.98 0.36
N SER A 90 -10.35 -2.90 0.69
CA SER A 90 -10.36 -3.66 1.95
C SER A 90 -9.83 -2.82 3.12
N HIS A 91 -8.79 -2.02 2.90
CA HIS A 91 -8.26 -1.09 3.92
C HIS A 91 -8.83 0.33 3.79
N THR A 92 -9.76 0.55 2.86
CA THR A 92 -10.51 1.78 2.54
C THR A 92 -9.71 2.96 1.96
N LEU A 93 -8.39 3.02 2.12
CA LEU A 93 -7.57 4.13 1.62
C LEU A 93 -7.36 4.03 0.10
N VAL A 94 -7.97 4.95 -0.67
CA VAL A 94 -8.02 4.91 -2.15
C VAL A 94 -7.40 6.14 -2.83
N GLY A 95 -6.82 7.07 -2.06
CA GLY A 95 -6.15 8.27 -2.60
C GLY A 95 -5.18 8.90 -1.61
N ASN A 96 -4.30 9.77 -2.11
CA ASN A 96 -3.46 10.63 -1.26
C ASN A 96 -4.27 11.79 -0.66
N TYR A 97 -5.39 12.11 -1.33
CA TYR A 97 -6.42 13.03 -0.89
C TYR A 97 -7.76 12.30 -0.94
N MET A 98 -8.57 12.44 0.10
CA MET A 98 -9.87 11.78 0.21
C MET A 98 -10.86 12.70 0.90
N TYR A 99 -12.14 12.51 0.65
CA TYR A 99 -13.22 13.23 1.33
C TYR A 99 -14.14 12.24 2.02
N ASP A 100 -14.44 12.46 3.30
CA ASP A 100 -15.48 11.72 4.01
C ASP A 100 -16.81 12.47 3.86
N ALA A 101 -17.68 12.00 2.97
CA ALA A 101 -18.95 12.66 2.71
C ALA A 101 -19.92 12.65 3.90
N GLN A 102 -19.80 11.67 4.80
CA GLN A 102 -20.64 11.58 5.99
C GLN A 102 -20.17 12.57 7.07
N ALA A 103 -18.86 12.61 7.32
CA ALA A 103 -18.27 13.53 8.29
C ALA A 103 -18.11 14.96 7.75
N ARG A 104 -18.19 15.14 6.42
CA ARG A 104 -17.87 16.38 5.69
C ARG A 104 -16.44 16.86 5.99
N ASP A 105 -15.50 15.93 5.97
CA ASP A 105 -14.11 16.17 6.35
C ASP A 105 -13.14 15.73 5.25
N ASP A 106 -12.03 16.46 5.12
CA ASP A 106 -11.04 16.29 4.07
C ASP A 106 -9.77 15.64 4.66
N PHE A 107 -9.30 14.55 4.04
CA PHE A 107 -7.99 13.96 4.34
C PHE A 107 -6.97 14.40 3.30
N SER A 108 -5.80 14.85 3.77
CA SER A 108 -4.66 15.22 2.94
C SER A 108 -3.37 14.65 3.53
N LEU A 109 -2.62 13.90 2.73
CA LEU A 109 -1.32 13.35 3.13
C LEU A 109 -0.32 14.45 3.58
N PHE A 110 -0.41 15.65 3.02
CA PHE A 110 0.56 16.74 3.19
C PHE A 110 0.05 17.92 4.04
N ASN A 111 -1.07 17.77 4.77
CA ASN A 111 -1.54 18.81 5.69
C ASN A 111 -1.06 18.55 7.12
N ASP A 112 -0.15 19.40 7.59
CA ASP A 112 0.49 19.32 8.90
C ASP A 112 -0.45 19.48 10.11
N SER A 113 -1.65 20.03 9.96
CA SER A 113 -2.65 19.99 11.05
C SER A 113 -3.31 18.60 11.23
N SER A 114 -3.05 17.68 10.29
CA SER A 114 -3.42 16.25 10.34
C SER A 114 -2.21 15.30 10.36
N THR A 115 -1.07 15.66 9.77
CA THR A 115 0.18 14.85 9.74
C THR A 115 1.42 15.52 10.38
N GLY A 116 1.33 16.78 10.80
CA GLY A 116 2.46 17.68 11.09
C GLY A 116 2.79 17.86 12.56
N LYS A 117 3.25 16.77 13.18
CA LYS A 117 4.29 16.94 14.19
C LYS A 117 5.63 16.90 13.46
N GLN A 118 6.40 17.99 13.53
CA GLN A 118 7.76 18.18 12.99
C GLN A 118 8.78 17.10 13.45
N LYS A 119 8.37 16.18 14.34
CA LYS A 119 9.13 15.02 14.82
C LYS A 119 9.18 13.83 13.86
N TRP A 120 8.37 13.82 12.79
CA TRP A 120 8.23 12.65 11.92
C TRP A 120 9.09 12.67 10.66
N TRP A 121 9.64 13.82 10.26
CA TRP A 121 10.33 13.94 8.97
C TRP A 121 11.52 14.89 9.10
N VAL A 122 12.74 14.34 9.04
CA VAL A 122 14.01 15.09 9.15
C VAL A 122 14.93 14.84 7.94
N ALA A 123 14.40 14.39 6.80
CA ALA A 123 15.22 14.21 5.60
C ALA A 123 14.42 14.36 4.30
N GLU A 124 15.05 15.04 3.33
CA GLU A 124 14.63 15.13 1.92
C GLU A 124 14.92 13.82 1.16
N PRO A 125 14.25 13.55 0.03
CA PRO A 125 14.46 12.33 -0.75
C PRO A 125 15.90 12.26 -1.27
N ILE A 126 16.59 11.22 -0.82
CA ILE A 126 17.97 10.93 -1.16
C ILE A 126 18.02 10.50 -2.63
N TRP A 127 18.73 11.23 -3.47
CA TRP A 127 18.87 10.87 -4.88
C TRP A 127 19.58 9.53 -4.99
N LYS A 128 19.34 8.80 -6.08
CA LYS A 128 19.83 7.43 -6.33
C LYS A 128 21.30 7.18 -5.92
N SER A 129 22.20 8.14 -6.14
CA SER A 129 23.62 8.05 -5.76
C SER A 129 23.85 8.06 -4.25
N GLU A 130 23.09 8.87 -3.51
CA GLU A 130 23.19 8.98 -2.06
C GLU A 130 22.50 7.78 -1.38
N ILE A 131 21.46 7.17 -2.00
CA ILE A 131 20.86 5.90 -1.52
C ILE A 131 21.87 4.77 -1.68
N ASP A 132 22.54 4.68 -2.84
CA ASP A 132 23.55 3.66 -3.07
C ASP A 132 24.71 3.77 -2.06
N ALA A 133 25.23 4.99 -1.82
CA ALA A 133 26.23 5.23 -0.81
C ALA A 133 25.75 4.83 0.61
N THR A 134 24.49 5.12 0.93
CA THR A 134 23.86 4.69 2.18
C THR A 134 23.76 3.17 2.28
N LEU A 135 23.47 2.49 1.17
CA LEU A 135 23.40 1.02 1.11
C LEU A 135 24.79 0.37 1.24
N VAL A 136 25.83 0.96 0.64
CA VAL A 136 27.23 0.56 0.85
C VAL A 136 27.60 0.72 2.33
N TYR A 137 27.28 1.88 2.92
CA TYR A 137 27.56 2.14 4.33
C TYR A 137 26.84 1.13 5.24
N LEU A 138 25.54 0.90 5.03
CA LEU A 138 24.73 -0.04 5.80
C LEU A 138 25.31 -1.45 5.76
N GLN A 139 25.64 -1.97 4.56
CA GLN A 139 26.19 -3.32 4.41
C GLN A 139 27.53 -3.46 5.15
N ARG A 140 28.43 -2.48 5.03
CA ARG A 140 29.70 -2.46 5.79
C ARG A 140 29.47 -2.39 7.30
N GLN A 141 28.46 -1.66 7.76
CA GLN A 141 28.12 -1.53 9.17
C GLN A 141 27.54 -2.82 9.76
N LEU A 142 26.79 -3.59 8.97
CA LEU A 142 26.28 -4.91 9.37
C LEU A 142 27.39 -5.93 9.46
N GLU A 143 28.27 -5.98 8.46
CA GLU A 143 29.44 -6.85 8.43
C GLU A 143 30.36 -6.60 9.64
N ARG A 144 30.74 -5.34 9.88
CA ARG A 144 31.59 -4.96 11.02
C ARG A 144 31.02 -5.32 12.38
N ARG A 145 29.69 -5.49 12.48
CA ARG A 145 29.00 -5.88 13.71
C ARG A 145 28.65 -7.36 13.77
N GLY A 146 29.05 -8.16 12.77
CA GLY A 146 28.69 -9.58 12.67
C GLY A 146 27.18 -9.81 12.52
N LEU A 147 26.46 -8.87 11.90
CA LEU A 147 24.99 -8.92 11.79
C LEU A 147 24.48 -9.50 10.47
N ASN A 148 25.36 -9.80 9.51
CA ASN A 148 24.98 -10.29 8.18
C ASN A 148 24.13 -11.57 8.23
N ASP A 149 24.40 -12.46 9.18
CA ASP A 149 23.68 -13.74 9.32
C ASP A 149 22.43 -13.63 10.21
N THR A 150 22.07 -12.41 10.66
CA THR A 150 20.97 -12.19 11.59
C THR A 150 19.96 -11.13 11.12
N VAL A 151 20.34 -10.27 10.19
CA VAL A 151 19.49 -9.18 9.68
C VAL A 151 19.01 -9.49 8.27
N ASN A 152 17.70 -9.50 8.11
CA ASN A 152 17.00 -9.49 6.85
C ASN A 152 16.72 -8.04 6.45
N ILE A 153 17.02 -7.68 5.21
CA ILE A 153 16.70 -6.38 4.62
C ILE A 153 15.71 -6.62 3.49
N VAL A 154 14.62 -5.85 3.47
CA VAL A 154 13.69 -5.77 2.35
C VAL A 154 13.62 -4.32 1.89
N ILE A 155 13.90 -4.08 0.61
CA ILE A 155 13.82 -2.77 -0.04
C ILE A 155 12.72 -2.83 -1.09
N VAL A 156 11.75 -1.93 -1.01
CA VAL A 156 10.64 -1.84 -1.96
C VAL A 156 10.42 -0.40 -2.40
N SER A 157 9.66 -0.24 -3.48
CA SER A 157 8.97 1.02 -3.77
C SER A 157 7.46 0.78 -3.81
N ASP A 158 6.70 1.85 -3.62
CA ASP A 158 5.25 1.85 -3.68
C ASP A 158 4.73 1.87 -5.13
N HIS A 159 5.36 2.68 -5.97
CA HIS A 159 5.07 2.83 -7.39
C HIS A 159 6.31 3.28 -8.16
N GLY A 160 6.19 3.32 -9.48
CA GLY A 160 7.13 4.00 -10.37
C GLY A 160 6.77 5.47 -10.58
N MET A 161 7.27 6.04 -11.68
CA MET A 161 7.12 7.46 -12.03
C MET A 161 7.17 7.66 -13.55
N THR A 162 6.41 8.62 -14.06
CA THR A 162 6.50 9.09 -15.45
C THR A 162 6.88 10.57 -15.49
N ASP A 163 7.61 10.98 -16.53
CA ASP A 163 7.94 12.39 -16.80
C ASP A 163 6.68 13.12 -17.33
N THR A 164 6.33 14.21 -16.65
CA THR A 164 5.23 15.12 -17.02
C THR A 164 5.69 16.57 -17.21
N GLY A 165 7.01 16.80 -17.23
CA GLY A 165 7.62 18.11 -17.44
C GLY A 165 7.72 18.53 -18.91
N ASN A 166 7.65 17.57 -19.82
CA ASN A 166 7.80 17.81 -21.26
C ASN A 166 6.54 18.46 -21.87
N ALA A 167 6.73 19.27 -22.91
CA ALA A 167 5.69 19.85 -23.77
C ALA A 167 4.72 18.83 -24.38
N THR A 168 5.11 17.55 -24.46
CA THR A 168 4.24 16.46 -24.92
C THR A 168 3.21 16.00 -23.87
N THR A 169 3.34 16.44 -22.61
CA THR A 169 2.37 16.14 -21.55
C THR A 169 1.05 16.82 -21.81
N LYS A 170 -0.04 16.06 -21.81
CA LYS A 170 -1.38 16.61 -21.99
C LYS A 170 -1.91 17.15 -20.68
N ARG A 171 -2.07 18.48 -20.57
CA ARG A 171 -2.71 19.12 -19.43
C ARG A 171 -4.20 19.27 -19.68
N VAL A 172 -5.02 18.60 -18.88
CA VAL A 172 -6.48 18.62 -18.98
C VAL A 172 -7.04 19.44 -17.83
N TRP A 173 -7.86 20.45 -18.17
CA TRP A 173 -8.54 21.29 -17.18
C TRP A 173 -10.01 20.90 -17.12
N LEU A 174 -10.46 20.37 -15.97
CA LEU A 174 -11.86 19.96 -15.77
C LEU A 174 -12.85 21.12 -16.01
N ASP A 175 -12.40 22.36 -15.74
CA ASP A 175 -13.20 23.58 -15.90
C ASP A 175 -13.57 23.91 -17.35
N GLN A 176 -12.87 23.32 -18.33
CA GLN A 176 -13.23 23.43 -19.75
C GLN A 176 -14.47 22.59 -20.11
N TYR A 177 -14.79 21.60 -19.29
CA TYR A 177 -15.88 20.64 -19.52
C TYR A 177 -17.03 20.83 -18.52
N LEU A 178 -16.73 21.36 -17.33
CA LEU A 178 -17.71 21.56 -16.27
C LEU A 178 -17.93 23.05 -16.00
N PRO A 179 -19.16 23.58 -16.18
CA PRO A 179 -19.47 24.97 -15.82
C PRO A 179 -19.34 25.19 -14.31
N GLN A 180 -19.06 26.42 -13.87
CA GLN A 180 -18.82 26.73 -12.45
C GLN A 180 -19.96 26.25 -11.52
N GLY A 181 -21.21 26.32 -11.99
CA GLY A 181 -22.40 25.84 -11.27
C GLY A 181 -22.69 24.34 -11.37
N ALA A 182 -21.78 23.54 -11.94
CA ALA A 182 -21.94 22.08 -11.97
C ALA A 182 -22.08 21.52 -10.53
N PRO A 183 -22.89 20.47 -10.32
CA PRO A 183 -23.22 19.93 -8.99
C PRO A 183 -22.08 19.12 -8.33
N VAL A 184 -20.85 19.63 -8.41
CA VAL A 184 -19.66 19.03 -7.80
C VAL A 184 -19.57 19.46 -6.34
N GLU A 185 -19.52 18.50 -5.43
CA GLU A 185 -19.34 18.75 -3.99
C GLU A 185 -17.85 18.78 -3.62
N ARG A 186 -17.09 17.80 -4.15
CA ARG A 186 -15.66 17.63 -3.93
C ARG A 186 -14.98 16.98 -5.11
N ILE A 187 -13.73 17.37 -5.34
CA ILE A 187 -12.79 16.70 -6.25
C ILE A 187 -11.57 16.32 -5.42
N ALA A 188 -11.40 15.03 -5.19
CA ALA A 188 -10.27 14.48 -4.47
C ALA A 188 -9.18 14.05 -5.47
N ASP A 189 -7.98 14.56 -5.22
CA ASP A 189 -6.76 14.39 -5.98
C ASP A 189 -6.73 15.08 -7.35
N GLN A 190 -5.53 15.16 -7.92
CA GLN A 190 -5.26 15.68 -9.27
C GLN A 190 -4.24 14.77 -9.98
N GLY A 191 -4.03 14.97 -11.27
CA GLY A 191 -3.11 14.17 -12.07
C GLY A 191 -3.82 12.99 -12.71
N ALA A 192 -3.43 11.77 -12.32
CA ALA A 192 -3.77 10.56 -13.05
C ALA A 192 -5.00 9.80 -12.52
N PHE A 193 -5.42 10.05 -11.28
CA PHE A 193 -6.53 9.35 -10.65
C PHE A 193 -7.32 10.34 -9.80
N ILE A 194 -8.54 10.68 -10.22
CA ILE A 194 -9.35 11.74 -9.60
C ILE A 194 -10.71 11.20 -9.22
N ASN A 195 -11.11 11.45 -7.99
CA ASN A 195 -12.34 10.94 -7.41
C ASN A 195 -13.30 12.10 -7.08
N ILE A 196 -14.48 12.11 -7.69
CA ILE A 196 -15.40 13.25 -7.68
C ILE A 196 -16.69 12.88 -6.95
N LYS A 197 -17.00 13.65 -5.90
CA LYS A 197 -18.30 13.63 -5.24
C LYS A 197 -19.24 14.60 -5.95
N VAL A 198 -20.41 14.10 -6.32
CA VAL A 198 -21.48 14.83 -6.99
C VAL A 198 -22.72 14.86 -6.10
N ALA A 199 -23.51 15.93 -6.20
CA ALA A 199 -24.80 16.04 -5.54
C ALA A 199 -25.72 14.89 -5.95
N ALA A 200 -26.44 14.34 -4.96
CA ALA A 200 -27.30 13.18 -5.15
C ALA A 200 -28.32 13.40 -6.29
N GLY A 201 -28.50 12.39 -7.14
CA GLY A 201 -29.42 12.44 -8.28
C GLY A 201 -28.93 13.25 -9.48
N ARG A 202 -27.73 13.85 -9.44
CA ARG A 202 -27.19 14.71 -10.51
C ARG A 202 -25.88 14.20 -11.13
N VAL A 203 -25.55 12.92 -10.94
CA VAL A 203 -24.29 12.30 -11.42
C VAL A 203 -24.09 12.50 -12.92
N ASP A 204 -25.14 12.30 -13.72
CA ASP A 204 -25.07 12.40 -15.19
C ASP A 204 -24.72 13.81 -15.70
N GLU A 205 -25.04 14.85 -14.93
CA GLU A 205 -24.71 16.23 -15.30
C GLU A 205 -23.21 16.52 -15.23
N VAL A 206 -22.48 15.76 -14.40
CA VAL A 206 -21.03 15.83 -14.28
C VAL A 206 -20.35 14.75 -15.13
N TYR A 207 -20.89 13.54 -15.16
CA TYR A 207 -20.33 12.42 -15.93
C TYR A 207 -20.32 12.69 -17.43
N ASN A 208 -21.44 13.13 -18.02
CA ASN A 208 -21.58 13.25 -19.49
C ASN A 208 -20.63 14.26 -20.14
N PRO A 209 -20.34 15.43 -19.54
CA PRO A 209 -19.29 16.31 -20.08
C PRO A 209 -17.89 15.74 -19.90
N LEU A 210 -17.61 15.14 -18.73
CA LEU A 210 -16.28 14.59 -18.41
C LEU A 210 -15.94 13.37 -19.27
N SER A 211 -16.92 12.53 -19.62
CA SER A 211 -16.71 11.33 -20.44
C SER A 211 -16.26 11.66 -21.88
N LYS A 212 -16.33 12.93 -22.29
CA LYS A 212 -15.86 13.43 -23.59
C LYS A 212 -14.42 13.92 -23.54
N ILE A 213 -13.80 13.97 -22.36
CA ILE A 213 -12.41 14.39 -22.20
C ILE A 213 -11.51 13.38 -22.92
N PRO A 214 -10.71 13.81 -23.90
CA PRO A 214 -9.79 12.91 -24.56
C PRO A 214 -8.61 12.59 -23.63
N GLY A 215 -8.11 11.36 -23.64
CA GLY A 215 -6.94 10.94 -22.85
C GLY A 215 -7.26 10.57 -21.40
N VAL A 216 -8.54 10.36 -21.08
CA VAL A 216 -8.97 9.83 -19.78
C VAL A 216 -10.08 8.80 -19.99
N LYS A 217 -10.24 7.93 -19.01
CA LYS A 217 -11.41 7.07 -18.84
C LYS A 217 -12.19 7.57 -17.65
N VAL A 218 -13.50 7.73 -17.82
CA VAL A 218 -14.41 8.19 -16.77
C VAL A 218 -15.37 7.06 -16.45
N TYR A 219 -15.48 6.73 -15.17
CA TYR A 219 -16.34 5.68 -14.64
C TYR A 219 -17.33 6.30 -13.67
N LYS A 220 -18.59 5.89 -13.75
CA LYS A 220 -19.48 5.99 -12.58
C LYS A 220 -19.05 4.94 -11.57
N LYS A 221 -19.36 5.15 -10.30
CA LYS A 221 -18.98 4.23 -9.21
C LYS A 221 -19.28 2.76 -9.51
N ASP A 222 -20.48 2.47 -10.01
CA ASP A 222 -20.95 1.11 -10.27
C ASP A 222 -20.30 0.48 -11.52
N ASP A 223 -19.68 1.31 -12.38
CA ASP A 223 -19.00 0.89 -13.61
C ASP A 223 -17.47 0.77 -13.42
N ILE A 224 -16.96 1.03 -12.21
CA ILE A 224 -15.52 0.90 -11.92
C ILE A 224 -15.11 -0.58 -12.05
N PRO A 225 -14.07 -0.90 -12.84
CA PRO A 225 -13.59 -2.27 -13.00
C PRO A 225 -13.26 -2.94 -11.67
N GLU A 226 -13.71 -4.19 -11.48
CA GLU A 226 -13.48 -4.95 -10.25
C GLU A 226 -11.98 -5.15 -9.94
N ASP A 227 -11.16 -5.26 -10.98
CA ASP A 227 -9.71 -5.45 -10.86
C ASP A 227 -8.96 -4.24 -10.29
N PHE A 228 -9.62 -3.08 -10.21
CA PHE A 228 -9.07 -1.92 -9.53
C PHE A 228 -9.10 -2.09 -8.01
N HIS A 229 -10.05 -2.89 -7.49
CA HIS A 229 -10.24 -3.08 -6.05
C HIS A 229 -10.33 -1.77 -5.26
N VAL A 230 -11.11 -0.81 -5.76
CA VAL A 230 -11.33 0.51 -5.11
C VAL A 230 -12.81 0.82 -4.87
N ALA A 231 -13.72 0.21 -5.64
CA ALA A 231 -15.12 0.62 -5.71
C ALA A 231 -15.88 0.46 -4.38
N LYS A 232 -15.52 -0.55 -3.57
CA LYS A 232 -16.18 -0.81 -2.27
C LYS A 232 -15.70 0.11 -1.15
N SER A 233 -14.66 0.92 -1.37
CA SER A 233 -14.22 1.89 -0.37
C SER A 233 -15.33 2.93 -0.10
N LYS A 234 -15.52 3.29 1.17
CA LYS A 234 -16.39 4.39 1.58
C LYS A 234 -15.91 5.76 1.06
N TYR A 235 -14.62 5.88 0.73
CA TYR A 235 -14.02 7.10 0.19
C TYR A 235 -14.07 7.14 -1.34
N MET A 236 -14.47 6.06 -2.02
CA MET A 236 -14.72 6.10 -3.46
C MET A 236 -16.09 6.75 -3.74
N HIS A 237 -16.12 7.81 -4.54
CA HIS A 237 -17.31 8.62 -4.79
C HIS A 237 -17.99 8.27 -6.12
N ASP A 238 -18.84 9.18 -6.61
CA ASP A 238 -19.81 8.91 -7.66
C ASP A 238 -19.16 8.78 -9.05
N ILE A 239 -18.05 9.49 -9.27
CA ILE A 239 -17.30 9.48 -10.54
C ILE A 239 -15.80 9.32 -10.27
N LEU A 240 -15.17 8.39 -10.99
CA LEU A 240 -13.73 8.20 -11.04
C LEU A 240 -13.20 8.58 -12.43
N ILE A 241 -12.16 9.40 -12.49
CA ILE A 241 -11.37 9.66 -13.70
C ILE A 241 -10.03 8.95 -13.57
N VAL A 242 -9.65 8.18 -14.57
CA VAL A 242 -8.31 7.59 -14.72
C VAL A 242 -7.69 8.13 -16.00
N ALA A 243 -6.57 8.83 -15.89
CA ALA A 243 -5.89 9.42 -17.03
C ALA A 243 -5.01 8.39 -17.76
N ASP A 244 -4.89 8.55 -19.07
CA ASP A 244 -3.88 7.83 -19.85
C ASP A 244 -2.48 8.35 -19.49
N LEU A 245 -1.44 7.53 -19.67
CA LEU A 245 -0.05 7.91 -19.36
C LEU A 245 0.32 9.26 -20.01
N LYS A 246 0.99 10.14 -19.24
CA LYS A 246 1.34 11.52 -19.63
C LYS A 246 0.16 12.47 -19.85
N THR A 247 -1.04 12.11 -19.41
CA THR A 247 -2.15 13.04 -19.23
C THR A 247 -2.26 13.44 -17.76
N PHE A 248 -2.20 14.74 -17.49
CA PHE A 248 -2.32 15.28 -16.14
C PHE A 248 -3.59 16.11 -16.05
N VAL A 249 -4.55 15.65 -15.25
CA VAL A 249 -5.86 16.28 -15.08
C VAL A 249 -5.85 17.19 -13.85
N MET A 250 -6.45 18.37 -13.94
CA MET A 250 -6.50 19.34 -12.84
C MET A 250 -7.74 20.24 -12.98
N SER A 251 -8.06 20.96 -11.91
CA SER A 251 -8.99 22.10 -11.96
C SER A 251 -8.22 23.36 -11.54
N SER A 252 -8.46 24.49 -12.21
CA SER A 252 -7.85 25.78 -11.90
C SER A 252 -8.69 26.62 -10.96
N ASN A 253 -10.02 26.49 -10.99
CA ASN A 253 -10.93 27.49 -10.42
C ASN A 253 -12.03 26.91 -9.51
N ARG A 254 -11.86 25.68 -9.02
CA ARG A 254 -12.80 25.04 -8.08
C ARG A 254 -12.23 25.00 -6.68
N SER A 255 -12.88 25.69 -5.76
CA SER A 255 -12.60 25.58 -4.32
C SER A 255 -12.93 24.19 -3.75
N GLN A 256 -13.66 23.37 -4.51
CA GLN A 256 -13.99 21.98 -4.17
C GLN A 256 -12.83 21.00 -4.42
N GLN A 257 -11.76 21.44 -5.10
CA GLN A 257 -10.60 20.62 -5.43
C GLN A 257 -9.64 20.50 -4.24
N LEU A 258 -9.23 19.27 -3.94
CA LEU A 258 -8.23 18.91 -2.93
C LEU A 258 -7.14 18.07 -3.62
N PRO A 259 -5.86 18.46 -3.60
CA PRO A 259 -5.31 19.69 -3.02
C PRO A 259 -5.83 20.93 -3.77
N PRO A 260 -5.86 22.12 -3.14
CA PRO A 260 -6.27 23.34 -3.83
C PRO A 260 -5.45 23.57 -5.11
N PRO A 261 -6.05 24.20 -6.15
CA PRO A 261 -5.35 24.52 -7.38
C PRO A 261 -4.03 25.26 -7.11
N SER A 262 -2.97 24.84 -7.80
CA SER A 262 -1.62 25.38 -7.65
C SER A 262 -1.04 25.73 -9.02
N SER A 263 -0.20 26.76 -9.08
CA SER A 263 0.60 27.08 -10.26
C SER A 263 1.82 26.17 -10.43
N PHE A 264 2.04 25.25 -9.47
CA PHE A 264 3.16 24.31 -9.52
C PHE A 264 3.04 23.35 -10.70
N VAL A 265 4.10 23.27 -11.50
CA VAL A 265 4.21 22.33 -12.61
C VAL A 265 4.83 21.04 -12.09
N TYR A 266 4.05 19.97 -12.09
CA TYR A 266 4.55 18.63 -11.79
C TYR A 266 5.39 18.10 -12.95
N TYR A 267 6.70 17.99 -12.73
CA TYR A 267 7.67 17.44 -13.70
C TYR A 267 7.71 15.91 -13.71
N GLY A 268 7.22 15.27 -12.66
CA GLY A 268 6.95 13.83 -12.61
C GLY A 268 5.58 13.56 -12.01
N ALA A 269 4.95 12.48 -12.43
CA ALA A 269 3.66 12.05 -11.89
C ALA A 269 3.55 10.52 -11.80
N HIS A 270 2.66 10.08 -10.92
CA HIS A 270 2.26 8.70 -10.70
C HIS A 270 0.74 8.64 -10.46
N GLY A 271 0.18 7.49 -10.10
CA GLY A 271 -1.26 7.28 -9.97
C GLY A 271 -1.94 6.73 -11.22
N TYR A 272 -1.20 6.55 -12.32
CA TYR A 272 -1.71 5.93 -13.55
C TYR A 272 -2.03 4.44 -13.34
N SER A 273 -2.61 3.84 -14.38
CA SER A 273 -2.90 2.40 -14.41
C SER A 273 -1.70 1.56 -13.95
N LYS A 274 -1.95 0.60 -13.06
CA LYS A 274 -0.92 -0.35 -12.56
C LYS A 274 -0.24 -1.15 -13.67
N ASN A 275 -0.87 -1.22 -14.85
CA ASN A 275 -0.35 -1.95 -16.01
C ASN A 275 0.67 -1.14 -16.83
N GLU A 276 0.79 0.16 -16.58
CA GLU A 276 1.79 1.00 -17.23
C GLU A 276 3.19 0.59 -16.79
N LYS A 277 4.10 0.43 -17.75
CA LYS A 277 5.51 0.11 -17.46
C LYS A 277 6.11 1.13 -16.50
N ASP A 278 5.75 2.40 -16.66
CA ASP A 278 6.25 3.50 -15.86
C ASP A 278 5.87 3.42 -14.38
N MET A 279 4.77 2.72 -14.04
CA MET A 279 4.28 2.59 -12.67
C MET A 279 4.86 1.38 -11.92
N ARG A 280 5.64 0.53 -12.59
CA ARG A 280 6.24 -0.66 -11.99
C ARG A 280 7.26 -0.29 -10.91
N ALA A 281 7.15 -0.97 -9.78
CA ALA A 281 7.95 -0.79 -8.57
C ALA A 281 9.06 -1.84 -8.44
N ILE A 282 9.96 -1.66 -7.46
CA ILE A 282 11.02 -2.61 -7.11
C ILE A 282 10.61 -3.50 -5.91
N PHE A 283 11.19 -4.69 -5.88
CA PHE A 283 11.29 -5.52 -4.68
C PHE A 283 12.69 -6.15 -4.66
N PHE A 284 13.48 -5.83 -3.64
CA PHE A 284 14.76 -6.44 -3.35
C PHE A 284 14.79 -6.96 -1.93
N ALA A 285 15.45 -8.08 -1.70
CA ALA A 285 15.61 -8.62 -0.36
C ALA A 285 16.96 -9.31 -0.18
N LYS A 286 17.54 -9.28 1.03
CA LYS A 286 18.81 -9.95 1.35
C LYS A 286 18.85 -10.30 2.82
N GLY A 287 19.44 -11.43 3.17
CA GLY A 287 19.59 -11.88 4.56
C GLY A 287 19.34 -13.38 4.70
N PRO A 288 19.44 -13.92 5.94
CA PRO A 288 19.35 -15.35 6.21
C PRO A 288 18.01 -16.00 5.83
N ALA A 289 16.93 -15.23 5.70
CA ALA A 289 15.64 -15.75 5.28
C ALA A 289 15.51 -15.93 3.75
N PHE A 290 16.44 -15.36 2.98
CA PHE A 290 16.31 -15.22 1.52
C PHE A 290 17.34 -16.07 0.77
N VAL A 291 16.97 -16.57 -0.42
CA VAL A 291 17.87 -17.34 -1.31
C VAL A 291 18.69 -16.39 -2.18
N PRO A 292 20.02 -16.28 -1.98
CA PRO A 292 20.87 -15.39 -2.77
C PRO A 292 20.86 -15.73 -4.27
N GLY A 293 20.93 -14.71 -5.12
CA GLY A 293 20.96 -14.84 -6.58
C GLY A 293 19.60 -15.11 -7.23
N THR A 294 18.50 -15.05 -6.47
CA THR A 294 17.16 -15.36 -6.98
C THR A 294 16.57 -14.19 -7.74
N VAL A 295 16.05 -14.45 -8.94
CA VAL A 295 15.18 -13.54 -9.67
C VAL A 295 13.76 -14.12 -9.70
N LEU A 296 12.82 -13.39 -9.09
CA LEU A 296 11.39 -13.72 -9.13
C LEU A 296 10.77 -13.20 -10.43
N ASP A 297 9.75 -13.92 -10.89
CA ASP A 297 8.80 -13.38 -11.87
C ASP A 297 8.07 -12.17 -11.27
N PRO A 298 7.31 -11.39 -12.07
CA PRO A 298 6.58 -10.25 -11.55
C PRO A 298 5.67 -10.61 -10.37
N ILE A 299 5.76 -9.84 -9.30
CA ILE A 299 4.95 -9.98 -8.09
C ILE A 299 3.97 -8.81 -7.97
N ASN A 300 2.97 -8.92 -7.09
CA ASN A 300 2.08 -7.81 -6.76
C ASN A 300 2.44 -7.19 -5.41
N ILE A 301 2.15 -5.91 -5.23
CA ILE A 301 2.43 -5.19 -3.98
C ILE A 301 1.83 -5.86 -2.73
N VAL A 302 0.66 -6.49 -2.86
CA VAL A 302 0.00 -7.23 -1.78
C VAL A 302 0.71 -8.53 -1.38
N ASP A 303 1.61 -9.04 -2.23
CA ASP A 303 2.39 -10.24 -1.95
C ASP A 303 3.54 -9.96 -0.97
N VAL A 304 3.90 -8.69 -0.73
CA VAL A 304 5.00 -8.29 0.17
C VAL A 304 4.67 -8.59 1.62
N TYR A 305 3.43 -8.33 2.07
CA TYR A 305 3.04 -8.50 3.47
C TYR A 305 3.32 -9.91 4.02
N GLN A 306 2.94 -10.94 3.26
CA GLN A 306 3.17 -12.33 3.64
C GLN A 306 4.68 -12.68 3.68
N VAL A 307 5.53 -12.02 2.89
CA VAL A 307 6.99 -12.15 2.99
C VAL A 307 7.47 -11.53 4.31
N LEU A 308 7.01 -10.32 4.64
CA LEU A 308 7.38 -9.66 5.90
C LEU A 308 6.93 -10.49 7.11
N ALA A 309 5.69 -10.98 7.10
CA ALA A 309 5.13 -11.82 8.15
C ALA A 309 5.94 -13.11 8.32
N HIS A 310 6.28 -13.74 7.19
CA HIS A 310 7.11 -14.93 7.16
C HIS A 310 8.52 -14.70 7.76
N VAL A 311 9.20 -13.63 7.34
CA VAL A 311 10.55 -13.27 7.84
C VAL A 311 10.54 -12.93 9.33
N LEU A 312 9.48 -12.28 9.81
CA LEU A 312 9.28 -11.97 11.22
C LEU A 312 8.80 -13.17 12.05
N ASN A 313 8.52 -14.31 11.41
CA ASN A 313 7.92 -15.50 12.02
C ASN A 313 6.62 -15.17 12.78
N VAL A 314 5.75 -14.36 12.17
CA VAL A 314 4.41 -14.05 12.66
C VAL A 314 3.36 -14.62 11.74
N GLU A 315 2.25 -15.08 12.32
CA GLU A 315 1.12 -15.56 11.53
C GLU A 315 0.48 -14.37 10.80
N PRO A 316 0.39 -14.42 9.46
CA PRO A 316 -0.22 -13.33 8.71
C PRO A 316 -1.72 -13.26 9.01
N ARG A 317 -2.24 -12.04 9.11
CA ARG A 317 -3.70 -11.82 9.09
C ARG A 317 -4.25 -12.09 7.68
N PRO A 318 -5.57 -12.29 7.51
CA PRO A 318 -6.16 -12.46 6.18
C PRO A 318 -5.73 -11.34 5.21
N HIS A 319 -5.24 -11.72 4.04
CA HIS A 319 -4.67 -10.82 3.03
C HIS A 319 -4.98 -11.29 1.61
N ASN A 320 -4.64 -10.46 0.62
CA ASN A 320 -4.83 -10.71 -0.80
C ASN A 320 -3.54 -11.20 -1.51
N GLY A 321 -2.42 -11.26 -0.81
CA GLY A 321 -1.15 -11.81 -1.32
C GLY A 321 -1.23 -13.28 -1.74
N THR A 322 -0.44 -13.66 -2.74
CA THR A 322 -0.32 -15.00 -3.32
C THR A 322 1.06 -15.58 -3.05
N TRP A 323 1.16 -16.64 -2.22
CA TRP A 323 2.45 -17.19 -1.77
C TRP A 323 3.34 -17.73 -2.89
N SER A 324 2.75 -18.43 -3.87
CA SER A 324 3.51 -19.05 -4.97
C SER A 324 4.30 -18.07 -5.84
N ARG A 325 3.98 -16.76 -5.80
CA ARG A 325 4.75 -15.72 -6.51
C ARG A 325 6.06 -15.35 -5.81
N VAL A 326 6.14 -15.57 -4.50
CA VAL A 326 7.27 -15.13 -3.66
C VAL A 326 8.01 -16.30 -2.99
N GLU A 327 7.45 -17.51 -3.00
CA GLU A 327 8.02 -18.65 -2.27
C GLU A 327 9.45 -18.99 -2.69
N ARG A 328 9.81 -18.78 -3.96
CA ARG A 328 11.18 -18.99 -4.47
C ARG A 328 12.21 -18.04 -3.83
N ALA A 329 11.77 -16.95 -3.22
CA ALA A 329 12.65 -16.01 -2.53
C ALA A 329 13.19 -16.58 -1.22
N ILE A 330 12.53 -17.58 -0.65
CA ILE A 330 12.69 -17.98 0.75
C ILE A 330 13.56 -19.22 0.89
N ALA A 331 14.53 -19.17 1.81
CA ALA A 331 15.46 -20.27 2.05
C ALA A 331 14.77 -21.48 2.72
N GLN A 332 15.14 -22.70 2.30
CA GLN A 332 14.60 -23.94 2.86
C GLN A 332 14.89 -24.04 4.37
N GLY A 333 13.86 -24.37 5.16
CA GLY A 333 13.86 -24.28 6.63
C GLY A 333 12.89 -23.22 7.16
N ASN A 334 12.57 -22.22 6.33
CA ASN A 334 11.54 -21.22 6.57
C ASN A 334 10.36 -21.50 5.62
N GLY A 335 9.61 -22.59 5.85
CA GLY A 335 8.45 -22.95 5.00
C GLY A 335 7.28 -21.96 5.16
N ALA A 336 6.39 -21.90 4.14
CA ALA A 336 5.27 -20.96 4.01
C ALA A 336 4.65 -20.48 5.34
N PRO A 337 4.30 -19.18 5.49
CA PRO A 337 3.53 -18.72 6.64
C PRO A 337 2.25 -19.58 6.74
N GLY A 338 1.91 -19.99 7.96
CA GLY A 338 1.08 -21.15 8.23
C GLY A 338 -0.18 -21.24 7.35
N THR A 339 -0.28 -22.31 6.56
CA THR A 339 -1.59 -22.89 6.23
C THR A 339 -1.73 -24.11 7.12
N ALA A 340 -2.08 -23.89 8.39
CA ALA A 340 -2.37 -25.00 9.29
C ALA A 340 -3.68 -25.67 8.83
N THR A 341 -3.59 -26.62 7.90
CA THR A 341 -4.61 -27.64 7.68
C THR A 341 -4.53 -28.69 8.80
N GLY A 342 -4.78 -28.25 10.04
CA GLY A 342 -4.94 -29.14 11.17
C GLY A 342 -6.39 -29.62 11.24
N ALA A 343 -6.62 -30.93 11.20
CA ALA A 343 -7.92 -31.50 11.52
C ALA A 343 -8.36 -31.05 12.92
N PHE A 344 -9.49 -30.37 13.03
CA PHE A 344 -10.03 -29.87 14.29
C PHE A 344 -10.56 -31.02 15.15
N GLY A 345 -9.78 -31.45 16.14
CA GLY A 345 -10.29 -32.23 17.27
C GLY A 345 -10.78 -31.28 18.36
N ILE A 346 -12.10 -31.17 18.56
CA ILE A 346 -12.70 -30.41 19.67
C ILE A 346 -12.70 -31.31 20.90
N LEU A 347 -11.96 -30.95 21.96
CA LEU A 347 -12.23 -31.46 23.31
C LEU A 347 -12.89 -30.34 24.13
N PRO A 348 -14.12 -30.51 24.64
CA PRO A 348 -14.72 -29.53 25.54
C PRO A 348 -14.10 -29.69 26.94
N VAL A 349 -13.49 -28.62 27.45
CA VAL A 349 -13.20 -28.49 28.88
C VAL A 349 -14.21 -27.49 29.46
N VAL A 350 -15.07 -27.98 30.34
CA VAL A 350 -16.02 -27.14 31.08
C VAL A 350 -15.33 -26.71 32.38
N LEU A 351 -14.97 -25.42 32.49
CA LEU A 351 -14.66 -24.81 33.78
C LEU A 351 -15.86 -23.98 34.23
N SER A 352 -16.42 -24.32 35.38
CA SER A 352 -17.49 -23.56 36.03
C SER A 352 -16.89 -22.66 37.11
N THR A 353 -16.99 -21.35 36.94
CA THR A 353 -16.66 -20.40 38.01
C THR A 353 -17.90 -19.61 38.40
N MET A 354 -18.29 -19.68 39.68
CA MET A 354 -19.43 -18.98 40.25
C MET A 354 -18.98 -17.59 40.73
N PHE A 355 -19.64 -16.53 40.26
CA PHE A 355 -19.51 -15.19 40.84
C PHE A 355 -20.81 -14.80 41.54
N ILE A 356 -20.71 -14.38 42.80
CA ILE A 356 -21.82 -13.79 43.55
C ILE A 356 -21.65 -12.28 43.49
N VAL A 357 -22.50 -11.59 42.74
CA VAL A 357 -22.54 -10.12 42.73
C VAL A 357 -23.62 -9.68 43.72
N ARG A 358 -23.22 -8.95 44.76
CA ARG A 358 -24.14 -8.30 45.70
C ARG A 358 -24.37 -6.86 45.21
N LEU A 359 -25.54 -6.59 44.66
CA LEU A 359 -25.97 -5.21 44.41
C LEU A 359 -26.66 -4.69 45.68
N ASN A 360 -26.06 -3.70 46.32
CA ASN A 360 -26.78 -2.84 47.25
C ASN A 360 -27.33 -1.67 46.41
N LEU A 361 -28.64 -1.48 46.43
CA LEU A 361 -29.22 -0.18 46.08
C LEU A 361 -29.15 0.73 47.29
#